data_AF-A0A8D8ALA5-F1
#
_entry.id   AF-A0A8D8ALA5-F1
#
_cell.length_a   1.000
_cell.length_b   1.000
_cell.length_c   1.000
_cell.angle_alpha   90.00
_cell.angle_beta   90.00
_cell.angle_gamma   90.00
#
_symmetry.space_group_name_H-M   'P 1'
#
loop_
_entity.id
_entity.type
_entity.pdbx_description
1 polymer ?
#
loop_
_entity_poly.entity_id
_entity_poly.type
_entity_poly.pdbx_seq_one_letter_code
_entity_poly.pdbx_strand_id
1 'polypeptide(L)'
;MVFPDALKITILRENGEQENFLMAVNRHREVCHSFDNLRNEIVARHPELLQLDEVKFFWIDDEKDEITIQNHADYFDYMDSNLGATASQHKRRIYVKGVRKPAKPAQESQEESSAAEEPAAVPLRVGFVDATDTAVQPDSMPIHTNIVCDVCDETIRGHRYKCLQCFNYDLCMRCEAKFRHKDHLAVRIPTPEQGQRSG
;
A
#
# COMPACT_ATOMS: atom_id res chain seq x y z
N MET A 1 6.57 21.41 -1.44
CA MET A 1 6.45 20.34 -0.43
C MET A 1 7.12 20.73 0.89
N VAL A 2 6.31 21.20 1.84
CA VAL A 2 6.68 21.36 3.26
C VAL A 2 5.66 20.58 4.09
N PHE A 3 6.14 19.66 4.92
CA PHE A 3 5.30 18.89 5.84
C PHE A 3 5.14 19.62 7.18
N PRO A 4 4.00 19.47 7.88
CA PRO A 4 3.82 20.01 9.23
C PRO A 4 4.56 19.13 10.26
N ASP A 5 4.89 19.68 11.44
CA ASP A 5 5.48 18.88 12.53
C ASP A 5 4.58 17.72 12.99
N ALA A 6 3.25 17.90 12.88
CA ALA A 6 2.24 16.89 13.19
C ALA A 6 1.05 16.95 12.23
N LEU A 7 0.58 15.77 11.84
CA LEU A 7 -0.66 15.55 11.11
C LEU A 7 -1.73 15.10 12.10
N LYS A 8 -2.92 15.72 12.09
CA LYS A 8 -4.05 15.26 12.90
C LYS A 8 -4.89 14.26 12.11
N ILE A 9 -5.14 13.10 12.71
CA ILE A 9 -6.10 12.12 12.17
C ILE A 9 -7.38 12.18 13.01
N THR A 10 -8.53 12.03 12.36
CA THR A 10 -9.84 11.94 13.00
C THR A 10 -10.63 10.78 12.43
N ILE A 11 -10.80 9.71 13.20
CA ILE A 11 -11.57 8.52 12.81
C ILE A 11 -13.03 8.78 13.14
N LEU A 12 -13.91 8.61 12.16
CA LEU A 12 -15.35 8.75 12.28
C LEU A 12 -15.98 7.35 12.35
N ARG A 13 -16.60 7.03 13.49
CA ARG A 13 -17.22 5.72 13.75
C ARG A 13 -18.69 5.73 13.33
N GLU A 14 -19.25 4.57 12.95
CA GLU A 14 -20.66 4.45 12.51
C GLU A 14 -21.69 4.86 13.57
N ASN A 15 -21.32 4.80 14.86
CA ASN A 15 -22.14 5.25 15.98
C ASN A 15 -22.12 6.77 16.21
N GLY A 16 -21.40 7.54 15.36
CA GLY A 16 -21.25 8.99 15.46
C GLY A 16 -20.10 9.46 16.37
N GLU A 17 -19.39 8.55 17.04
CA GLU A 17 -18.21 8.89 17.84
C GLU A 17 -17.02 9.28 16.95
N GLN A 18 -16.15 10.15 17.48
CA GLN A 18 -14.97 10.65 16.75
C GLN A 18 -13.70 10.49 17.57
N GLU A 19 -12.81 9.61 17.13
CA GLU A 19 -11.49 9.45 17.76
C GLU A 19 -10.46 10.38 17.11
N ASN A 20 -9.60 10.99 17.92
CA ASN A 20 -8.74 12.09 17.50
C ASN A 20 -7.30 11.85 17.99
N PHE A 21 -6.33 11.70 17.08
CA PHE A 21 -4.92 11.54 17.43
C PHE A 21 -3.99 12.40 16.55
N LEU A 22 -2.74 12.53 16.99
CA LEU A 22 -1.69 13.30 16.32
C LEU A 22 -0.54 12.36 15.93
N MET A 23 -0.17 12.38 14.65
CA MET A 23 1.02 11.71 14.13
C MET A 23 2.13 12.74 13.93
N ALA A 24 3.17 12.69 14.76
CA ALA A 24 4.32 13.58 14.63
C ALA A 24 5.13 13.20 13.37
N VAL A 25 5.04 14.00 12.30
CA VAL A 25 5.63 13.68 10.99
C VAL A 25 7.15 13.54 11.10
N ASN A 26 7.78 14.37 11.93
CA ASN A 26 9.23 14.30 12.19
C ASN A 26 9.67 12.97 12.85
N ARG A 27 8.76 12.22 13.48
CA ARG A 27 9.01 10.87 14.05
C ARG A 27 8.55 9.75 13.13
N HIS A 28 7.45 9.97 12.39
CA HIS A 28 6.82 9.00 11.52
C HIS A 28 7.01 9.37 10.04
N ARG A 29 8.23 9.76 9.66
CA ARG A 29 8.53 10.36 8.35
C ARG A 29 8.11 9.44 7.19
N GLU A 30 8.52 8.18 7.23
CA GLU A 30 8.23 7.20 6.17
C GLU A 30 6.74 6.86 6.08
N VAL A 31 5.99 7.05 7.16
CA VAL A 31 4.53 6.87 7.20
C VAL A 31 3.83 8.11 6.61
N CYS A 32 4.14 9.30 7.12
CA CYS A 32 3.49 10.55 6.72
C CYS A 32 3.97 11.14 5.38
N HIS A 33 4.99 10.57 4.74
CA HIS A 33 5.40 10.94 3.38
C HIS A 33 4.74 10.10 2.28
N SER A 34 3.99 9.04 2.62
CA SER A 34 3.30 8.18 1.64
C SER A 34 1.86 7.92 2.06
N PHE A 35 0.91 8.20 1.17
CA PHE A 35 -0.51 7.94 1.42
C PHE A 35 -0.78 6.48 1.81
N ASP A 36 -0.14 5.52 1.14
CA ASP A 36 -0.34 4.09 1.39
C ASP A 36 0.24 3.68 2.74
N ASN A 37 1.39 4.22 3.14
CA ASN A 37 1.97 3.94 4.45
C ASN A 37 1.12 4.56 5.57
N LEU A 38 0.64 5.79 5.40
CA LEU A 38 -0.29 6.44 6.32
C LEU A 38 -1.60 5.66 6.45
N ARG A 39 -2.19 5.24 5.33
CA ARG A 39 -3.38 4.38 5.27
C ARG A 39 -3.16 3.08 6.03
N ASN A 40 -2.03 2.41 5.81
CA ASN A 40 -1.69 1.15 6.47
C ASN A 40 -1.50 1.31 7.99
N GLU A 41 -0.79 2.36 8.46
CA GLU A 41 -0.65 2.65 9.90
C GLU A 41 -2.00 2.97 10.57
N ILE A 42 -2.86 3.75 9.90
CA ILE A 42 -4.20 4.08 10.42
C ILE A 42 -5.06 2.82 10.51
N VAL A 43 -5.06 1.97 9.47
CA VAL A 43 -5.81 0.71 9.43
C VAL A 43 -5.26 -0.32 10.41
N ALA A 44 -3.94 -0.35 10.65
CA ALA A 44 -3.32 -1.21 11.67
C ALA A 44 -3.66 -0.77 13.10
N ARG A 45 -3.80 0.54 13.34
CA ARG A 45 -4.29 1.08 14.63
C ARG A 45 -5.80 0.91 14.81
N HIS A 46 -6.57 0.93 13.72
CA HIS A 46 -8.03 0.85 13.71
C HIS A 46 -8.54 -0.31 12.84
N PRO A 47 -8.31 -1.58 13.25
CA PRO A 47 -8.74 -2.77 12.49
C PRO A 47 -10.26 -2.89 12.33
N GLU A 48 -11.06 -2.16 13.11
CA GLU A 48 -12.50 -1.99 12.88
C GLU A 48 -12.84 -1.42 11.49
N LEU A 49 -11.94 -0.64 10.88
CA LEU A 49 -12.13 -0.12 9.52
C LEU A 49 -12.08 -1.22 8.45
N LEU A 50 -11.49 -2.39 8.75
CA LEU A 50 -11.50 -3.57 7.86
C LEU A 50 -12.81 -4.35 7.89
N GLN A 51 -13.76 -3.99 8.76
CA GLN A 51 -15.09 -4.61 8.85
C GLN A 51 -16.12 -3.94 7.91
N LEU A 52 -15.68 -2.97 7.11
CA LEU A 52 -16.50 -2.11 6.26
C LEU A 52 -16.00 -2.20 4.81
N ASP A 53 -16.89 -2.14 3.84
CA ASP A 53 -16.59 -2.46 2.42
C ASP A 53 -15.59 -1.49 1.76
N GLU A 54 -15.53 -0.25 2.25
CA GLU A 54 -14.68 0.82 1.72
C GLU A 54 -14.23 1.75 2.87
N VAL A 55 -12.98 2.21 2.84
CA VAL A 55 -12.43 3.17 3.82
C VAL A 55 -12.03 4.45 3.08
N LYS A 56 -12.71 5.55 3.41
CA LYS A 56 -12.52 6.87 2.78
C LYS A 56 -11.66 7.77 3.64
N PHE A 57 -10.63 8.34 3.02
CA PHE A 57 -9.77 9.37 3.57
C PHE A 57 -10.15 10.69 2.90
N PHE A 58 -10.34 11.75 3.68
CA PHE A 58 -10.74 13.04 3.16
C PHE A 58 -10.29 14.19 4.05
N TRP A 59 -10.31 15.41 3.52
CA TRP A 59 -10.16 16.63 4.30
C TRP A 59 -11.34 17.57 4.05
N ILE A 60 -11.36 18.68 4.77
CA ILE A 60 -12.35 19.75 4.63
C ILE A 60 -11.54 21.02 4.42
N ASP A 61 -11.86 21.75 3.35
CA ASP A 61 -11.21 23.01 2.97
C ASP A 61 -11.85 24.24 3.66
N ASP A 62 -11.57 25.44 3.17
CA ASP A 62 -12.12 26.70 3.65
C ASP A 62 -13.52 27.02 3.10
N GLU A 63 -13.90 26.47 1.94
CA GLU A 63 -15.28 26.54 1.41
C GLU A 63 -16.23 25.55 2.14
N LYS A 64 -15.63 24.53 2.78
CA LYS A 64 -16.19 23.43 3.60
C LYS A 64 -16.59 22.17 2.82
N ASP A 65 -16.04 21.97 1.63
CA ASP A 65 -16.34 20.78 0.81
C ASP A 65 -15.53 19.55 1.24
N GLU A 66 -16.04 18.35 0.93
CA GLU A 66 -15.45 17.07 1.34
C GLU A 66 -14.45 16.55 0.30
N ILE A 67 -13.23 17.09 0.33
CA ILE A 67 -12.18 16.73 -0.63
C ILE A 67 -11.59 15.36 -0.27
N THR A 68 -11.95 14.34 -1.07
CA THR A 68 -11.52 12.94 -0.90
C THR A 68 -10.09 12.73 -1.40
N ILE A 69 -9.29 11.98 -0.63
CA ILE A 69 -7.94 11.54 -0.97
C ILE A 69 -8.03 10.06 -1.37
N GLN A 70 -7.87 9.77 -2.67
CA GLN A 70 -7.96 8.42 -3.24
C GLN A 70 -6.58 7.80 -3.48
N ASN A 71 -5.59 8.61 -3.86
CA ASN A 71 -4.25 8.18 -4.25
C ASN A 71 -3.13 9.13 -3.78
N HIS A 72 -1.87 8.78 -4.08
CA HIS A 72 -0.70 9.54 -3.65
C HIS A 72 -0.60 10.97 -4.23
N ALA A 73 -1.14 11.23 -5.43
CA ALA A 73 -1.17 12.58 -6.01
C ALA A 73 -2.17 13.48 -5.26
N ASP A 74 -3.39 13.02 -4.99
CA ASP A 74 -4.37 13.77 -4.19
C ASP A 74 -3.81 14.08 -2.77
N TYR A 75 -3.01 13.16 -2.23
CA TYR A 75 -2.31 13.33 -0.96
C TYR A 75 -1.14 14.33 -1.04
N PHE A 76 -0.42 14.35 -2.16
CA PHE A 76 0.59 15.37 -2.46
C PHE A 76 -0.05 16.75 -2.54
N ASP A 77 -1.15 16.88 -3.28
CA ASP A 77 -1.89 18.13 -3.45
C ASP A 77 -2.44 18.62 -2.11
N TYR A 78 -3.10 17.76 -1.32
CA TYR A 78 -3.48 18.05 0.07
C TYR A 78 -2.30 18.61 0.90
N MET A 79 -1.09 18.07 0.72
CA MET A 79 0.11 18.50 1.42
C MET A 79 0.78 19.76 0.84
N ASP A 80 0.42 20.23 -0.35
CA ASP A 80 1.01 21.41 -1.00
C ASP A 80 0.03 22.59 -1.16
N SER A 81 -1.29 22.36 -1.35
CA SER A 81 -2.34 23.39 -1.35
C SER A 81 -2.36 24.25 -0.07
N ASN A 82 -1.78 23.74 1.01
CA ASN A 82 -1.59 24.46 2.28
C ASN A 82 -0.38 25.43 2.28
N LEU A 83 0.24 25.75 1.13
CA LEU A 83 1.31 26.77 1.03
C LEU A 83 0.81 28.23 0.98
N GLY A 84 -0.50 28.46 0.76
CA GLY A 84 -1.03 29.79 0.39
C GLY A 84 -1.09 30.85 1.51
N ALA A 85 -1.03 30.47 2.79
CA ALA A 85 -1.30 31.37 3.91
C ALA A 85 -0.19 31.39 4.98
N THR A 86 0.26 32.61 5.31
CA THR A 86 1.28 33.01 6.29
C THR A 86 1.45 32.13 7.54
N ALA A 87 2.32 31.12 7.45
CA ALA A 87 3.22 30.62 8.51
C ALA A 87 2.67 30.34 9.93
N SER A 88 1.36 30.11 10.14
CA SER A 88 0.83 29.74 11.45
C SER A 88 -0.45 28.89 11.43
N GLN A 89 -0.28 27.64 11.86
CA GLN A 89 -1.33 26.79 12.46
C GLN A 89 -2.54 26.38 11.60
N HIS A 90 -2.38 26.19 10.29
CA HIS A 90 -3.21 25.22 9.58
C HIS A 90 -2.92 23.82 10.13
N LYS A 91 -3.70 23.41 11.13
CA LYS A 91 -3.63 22.10 11.79
C LYS A 91 -4.13 21.03 10.82
N ARG A 92 -3.28 20.64 9.86
CA ARG A 92 -3.57 19.66 8.81
C ARG A 92 -4.28 18.46 9.41
N ARG A 93 -5.54 18.26 8.99
CA ARG A 93 -6.42 17.22 9.49
C ARG A 93 -6.88 16.35 8.33
N ILE A 94 -6.79 15.04 8.50
CA ILE A 94 -7.44 14.05 7.64
C ILE A 94 -8.52 13.37 8.47
N TYR A 95 -9.72 13.30 7.91
CA TYR A 95 -10.82 12.51 8.42
C TYR A 95 -10.82 11.15 7.73
N VAL A 96 -11.17 10.11 8.48
CA VAL A 96 -11.24 8.73 7.99
C VAL A 96 -12.58 8.15 8.39
N LYS A 97 -13.37 7.69 7.41
CA LYS A 97 -14.65 7.01 7.64
C LYS A 97 -14.68 5.70 6.86
N GLY A 98 -15.07 4.62 7.52
CA GLY A 98 -15.52 3.43 6.81
C GLY A 98 -16.95 3.64 6.30
N VAL A 99 -17.28 3.01 5.18
CA VAL A 99 -18.61 3.01 4.59
C VAL A 99 -18.99 1.61 4.18
N ARG A 100 -20.19 1.18 4.58
CA ARG A 100 -20.82 -0.03 4.04
C ARG A 100 -21.32 0.26 2.63
N LYS A 101 -21.06 -0.65 1.71
CA LYS A 101 -21.61 -0.60 0.36
C LYS A 101 -23.10 -0.96 0.48
N PRO A 102 -24.04 -0.11 0.02
CA PRO A 102 -25.45 -0.44 0.12
C PRO A 102 -25.70 -1.75 -0.63
N ALA A 103 -26.33 -2.72 0.04
CA ALA A 103 -26.66 -4.01 -0.52
C ALA A 103 -27.49 -3.79 -1.79
N LYS A 104 -26.90 -4.09 -2.95
CA LYS A 104 -27.46 -3.71 -4.24
C LYS A 104 -28.83 -4.40 -4.42
N PRO A 105 -29.92 -3.66 -4.66
CA PRO A 105 -31.16 -4.27 -5.11
C PRO A 105 -30.89 -5.09 -6.39
N ALA A 106 -31.53 -6.24 -6.50
CA ALA A 106 -31.54 -6.99 -7.77
C ALA A 106 -32.39 -6.26 -8.81
N GLN A 107 -32.26 -6.68 -10.08
CA GLN A 107 -32.95 -6.15 -11.26
C GLN A 107 -32.41 -4.77 -11.75
N GLU A 108 -32.32 -4.48 -13.05
CA GLU A 108 -32.50 -5.34 -14.24
C GLU A 108 -31.58 -4.93 -15.40
N SER A 109 -31.58 -5.68 -16.50
CA SER A 109 -30.64 -5.58 -17.63
C SER A 109 -31.30 -5.27 -18.98
N GLN A 110 -30.57 -4.57 -19.84
CA GLN A 110 -30.61 -4.59 -21.32
C GLN A 110 -29.29 -3.90 -21.77
N GLU A 111 -28.39 -4.45 -22.60
CA GLU A 111 -28.47 -5.25 -23.85
C GLU A 111 -28.86 -4.39 -25.08
N GLU A 112 -28.31 -4.57 -26.30
CA GLU A 112 -27.23 -5.46 -26.83
C GLU A 112 -26.06 -4.55 -27.38
N SER A 113 -25.02 -4.90 -28.16
CA SER A 113 -24.57 -6.06 -28.98
C SER A 113 -23.01 -6.06 -29.09
N SER A 114 -22.28 -6.89 -29.86
CA SER A 114 -22.60 -7.96 -30.83
C SER A 114 -21.49 -9.04 -30.87
N ALA A 115 -21.85 -10.22 -31.39
CA ALA A 115 -21.02 -11.42 -31.60
C ALA A 115 -20.27 -11.43 -32.97
N ALA A 116 -19.37 -12.37 -33.32
CA ALA A 116 -18.41 -13.26 -32.63
C ALA A 116 -17.62 -14.05 -33.70
N GLU A 117 -16.50 -14.73 -33.35
CA GLU A 117 -16.16 -16.08 -33.85
C GLU A 117 -14.96 -16.70 -33.09
N GLU A 118 -14.96 -18.04 -32.94
CA GLU A 118 -13.76 -18.83 -32.61
C GLU A 118 -13.07 -19.30 -33.92
N PRO A 119 -11.90 -19.97 -33.87
CA PRO A 119 -12.01 -21.44 -33.87
C PRO A 119 -10.90 -22.25 -33.16
N ALA A 120 -11.30 -23.45 -32.72
CA ALA A 120 -10.53 -24.69 -32.67
C ALA A 120 -9.31 -24.81 -31.73
N ALA A 121 -9.42 -25.76 -30.79
CA ALA A 121 -8.32 -26.20 -29.94
C ALA A 121 -7.35 -27.18 -30.63
N VAL A 122 -6.08 -27.19 -30.19
CA VAL A 122 -5.09 -28.23 -30.50
C VAL A 122 -4.46 -28.74 -29.19
N PRO A 123 -4.54 -30.03 -28.85
CA PRO A 123 -4.10 -30.52 -27.53
C PRO A 123 -2.61 -30.86 -27.49
N LEU A 124 -1.81 -30.09 -26.73
CA LEU A 124 -0.40 -30.44 -26.49
C LEU A 124 -0.21 -31.15 -25.13
N ARG A 125 0.15 -32.42 -25.22
CA ARG A 125 0.84 -33.23 -24.19
C ARG A 125 2.31 -33.27 -24.65
N VAL A 126 3.36 -33.40 -23.83
CA VAL A 126 3.55 -33.93 -22.46
C VAL A 126 4.60 -33.06 -21.76
N GLY A 127 4.62 -33.00 -20.42
CA GLY A 127 5.62 -32.19 -19.68
C GLY A 127 5.74 -32.49 -18.19
N PHE A 128 5.58 -33.75 -17.76
CA PHE A 128 5.84 -34.13 -16.37
C PHE A 128 7.36 -34.18 -16.17
N VAL A 129 7.91 -33.23 -15.42
CA VAL A 129 9.32 -33.22 -14.98
C VAL A 129 9.36 -33.12 -13.46
N ASP A 130 10.30 -33.86 -12.87
CA ASP A 130 10.29 -34.28 -11.48
C ASP A 130 10.01 -33.21 -10.42
N ALA A 131 9.36 -33.66 -9.35
CA ALA A 131 9.47 -33.07 -8.03
C ALA A 131 10.88 -33.31 -7.47
N THR A 132 11.89 -32.60 -8.00
CA THR A 132 13.17 -32.45 -7.30
C THR A 132 12.95 -31.54 -6.11
N ASP A 133 12.66 -32.16 -4.96
CA ASP A 133 12.83 -31.59 -3.62
C ASP A 133 14.31 -31.23 -3.41
N THR A 134 14.72 -30.14 -4.06
CA THR A 134 16.05 -29.58 -3.93
C THR A 134 16.03 -28.77 -2.65
N ALA A 135 16.30 -29.45 -1.53
CA ALA A 135 16.67 -28.81 -0.28
C ALA A 135 17.95 -27.98 -0.50
N VAL A 136 17.78 -26.74 -0.97
CA VAL A 136 18.89 -25.83 -1.26
C VAL A 136 19.61 -25.56 0.05
N GLN A 137 20.86 -26.01 0.11
CA GLN A 137 21.72 -25.92 1.29
C GLN A 137 21.75 -24.47 1.81
N PRO A 138 21.53 -24.23 3.11
CA PRO A 138 21.28 -22.89 3.63
C PRO A 138 22.50 -21.95 3.56
N ASP A 139 23.71 -22.49 3.37
CA ASP A 139 24.97 -21.81 3.63
C ASP A 139 25.61 -21.15 2.39
N SER A 140 25.05 -21.34 1.18
CA SER A 140 25.61 -20.77 -0.07
C SER A 140 24.68 -19.80 -0.80
N MET A 141 23.58 -19.37 -0.18
CA MET A 141 22.70 -18.36 -0.78
C MET A 141 23.31 -16.95 -0.67
N PRO A 142 23.15 -16.08 -1.69
CA PRO A 142 23.50 -14.66 -1.56
C PRO A 142 22.80 -14.02 -0.36
N ILE A 143 23.54 -13.27 0.45
CA ILE A 143 23.00 -12.54 1.60
C ILE A 143 22.96 -11.06 1.25
N HIS A 144 21.77 -10.46 1.32
CA HIS A 144 21.59 -9.02 1.16
C HIS A 144 21.90 -8.31 2.48
N THR A 145 23.19 -8.13 2.77
CA THR A 145 23.66 -7.43 3.97
C THR A 145 23.07 -6.03 4.06
N ASN A 146 22.66 -5.63 5.27
CA ASN A 146 21.97 -4.36 5.57
C ASN A 146 20.54 -4.24 5.01
N ILE A 147 19.93 -5.32 4.50
CA ILE A 147 18.54 -5.35 4.04
C ILE A 147 17.78 -6.46 4.78
N VAL A 148 16.69 -6.07 5.44
CA VAL A 148 15.75 -6.95 6.14
C VAL A 148 14.45 -7.10 5.34
N CYS A 149 13.59 -8.04 5.75
CA CYS A 149 12.27 -8.21 5.15
C CYS A 149 11.18 -7.59 6.02
N ASP A 150 10.42 -6.62 5.50
CA ASP A 150 9.33 -5.87 6.17
C ASP A 150 8.09 -6.71 6.59
N VAL A 151 8.22 -8.04 6.60
CA VAL A 151 7.17 -9.01 6.93
C VAL A 151 7.61 -10.00 8.01
N CYS A 152 8.92 -10.16 8.24
CA CYS A 152 9.46 -11.13 9.20
C CYS A 152 10.79 -10.72 9.86
N ASP A 153 11.26 -9.49 9.63
CA ASP A 153 12.45 -8.85 10.23
C ASP A 153 13.79 -9.60 10.05
N GLU A 154 13.80 -10.77 9.39
CA GLU A 154 15.00 -11.50 9.00
C GLU A 154 15.77 -10.79 7.87
N THR A 155 17.11 -10.83 7.94
CA THR A 155 18.00 -10.47 6.83
C THR A 155 17.72 -11.33 5.60
N ILE A 156 17.59 -10.70 4.43
CA ILE A 156 17.22 -11.43 3.21
C ILE A 156 18.37 -12.34 2.73
N ARG A 157 18.08 -13.64 2.68
CA ARG A 157 18.91 -14.68 2.06
C ARG A 157 18.26 -15.15 0.75
N GLY A 158 19.06 -15.42 -0.27
CA GLY A 158 18.58 -15.78 -1.60
C GLY A 158 18.13 -14.53 -2.37
N HIS A 159 16.87 -14.48 -2.78
CA HIS A 159 16.34 -13.37 -3.58
C HIS A 159 15.64 -12.32 -2.73
N ARG A 160 16.02 -11.06 -2.96
CA ARG A 160 15.30 -9.86 -2.52
C ARG A 160 14.22 -9.51 -3.55
N TYR A 161 13.02 -9.23 -3.08
CA TYR A 161 11.92 -8.76 -3.90
C TYR A 161 11.60 -7.33 -3.48
N LYS A 162 12.09 -6.36 -4.24
CA LYS A 162 11.87 -4.95 -3.94
C LYS A 162 10.54 -4.50 -4.53
N CYS A 163 9.64 -3.97 -3.71
CA CYS A 163 8.44 -3.32 -4.22
C CYS A 163 8.79 -2.06 -5.04
N LEU A 164 8.10 -1.90 -6.18
CA LEU A 164 8.23 -0.72 -7.07
C LEU A 164 7.24 0.40 -6.71
N GLN A 165 6.21 0.10 -5.92
CA GLN A 165 5.17 1.05 -5.50
C GLN A 165 5.38 1.53 -4.06
N CYS A 166 5.78 0.65 -3.14
CA CYS A 166 6.08 1.02 -1.76
C CYS A 166 7.55 1.44 -1.58
N PHE A 167 7.76 2.62 -0.99
CA PHE A 167 9.08 3.12 -0.63
C PHE A 167 9.78 2.19 0.37
N ASN A 168 11.07 1.91 0.14
CA ASN A 168 11.94 1.01 0.92
C ASN A 168 11.46 -0.44 1.18
N TYR A 169 10.24 -0.82 0.78
CA TYR A 169 9.69 -2.15 1.06
C TYR A 169 10.40 -3.28 0.29
N ASP A 170 10.85 -4.29 1.03
CA ASP A 170 11.66 -5.42 0.58
C ASP A 170 11.15 -6.75 1.19
N LEU A 171 10.97 -7.77 0.34
CA LEU A 171 10.57 -9.12 0.78
C LEU A 171 11.67 -10.16 0.54
N CYS A 172 11.80 -11.08 1.49
CA CYS A 172 12.50 -12.33 1.24
C CYS A 172 11.63 -13.30 0.42
N MET A 173 12.28 -14.20 -0.31
CA MET A 173 11.64 -15.30 -1.07
C MET A 173 10.61 -16.11 -0.27
N ARG A 174 10.79 -16.26 1.06
CA ARG A 174 9.83 -16.98 1.93
C ARG A 174 8.51 -16.23 2.16
N CYS A 175 8.51 -14.90 2.06
CA CYS A 175 7.32 -14.06 2.25
C CYS A 175 6.61 -13.81 0.91
N GLU A 176 7.37 -13.62 -0.18
CA GLU A 176 6.81 -13.56 -1.53
C GLU A 176 6.13 -14.88 -1.94
N ALA A 177 6.76 -16.04 -1.70
CA ALA A 177 6.14 -17.36 -1.90
C ALA A 177 4.92 -17.64 -0.99
N LYS A 178 4.66 -16.79 0.02
CA LYS A 178 3.45 -16.81 0.86
C LYS A 178 2.43 -15.74 0.44
N PHE A 179 2.62 -15.13 -0.72
CA PHE A 179 1.80 -14.04 -1.27
C PHE A 179 1.60 -12.85 -0.31
N ARG A 180 2.58 -12.61 0.56
CA ARG A 180 2.65 -11.39 1.36
C ARG A 180 3.00 -10.25 0.41
N HIS A 181 2.24 -9.15 0.44
CA HIS A 181 2.41 -8.00 -0.45
C HIS A 181 2.23 -8.31 -1.96
N LYS A 182 1.39 -9.30 -2.29
CA LYS A 182 1.10 -9.73 -3.68
C LYS A 182 0.45 -8.67 -4.57
N ASP A 183 -0.20 -7.67 -3.96
CA ASP A 183 -1.10 -6.73 -4.65
C ASP A 183 -0.33 -5.57 -5.32
N HIS A 184 1.00 -5.54 -5.17
CA HIS A 184 1.92 -4.59 -5.77
C HIS A 184 2.99 -5.26 -6.64
N LEU A 185 3.49 -4.54 -7.64
CA LEU A 185 4.59 -5.00 -8.49
C LEU A 185 5.92 -4.96 -7.73
N ALA A 186 6.58 -6.11 -7.60
CA ALA A 186 7.91 -6.25 -7.02
C ALA A 186 8.92 -6.76 -8.06
N VAL A 187 10.14 -6.19 -8.04
CA VAL A 187 11.26 -6.66 -8.87
C VAL A 187 12.13 -7.63 -8.10
N ARG A 188 12.43 -8.78 -8.69
CA ARG A 188 13.31 -9.81 -8.12
C ARG A 188 14.76 -9.44 -8.37
N ILE A 189 15.48 -9.12 -7.30
CA ILE A 189 16.91 -8.81 -7.27
C ILE A 189 17.66 -10.07 -6.80
N PRO A 190 18.35 -10.82 -7.68
CA PRO A 190 18.89 -12.13 -7.36
C PRO A 190 20.29 -12.11 -6.72
N THR A 191 20.97 -10.97 -6.75
CA THR A 191 22.34 -10.75 -6.26
C THR A 191 22.39 -9.56 -5.30
N PRO A 192 23.22 -9.59 -4.25
CA PRO A 192 23.39 -8.45 -3.37
C PRO A 192 24.08 -7.31 -4.14
N GLU A 193 23.62 -6.08 -3.93
CA GLU A 193 24.18 -4.91 -4.58
C GLU A 193 25.58 -4.64 -4.01
N GLN A 194 26.62 -4.95 -4.78
CA GLN A 194 28.02 -4.72 -4.40
C GLN A 194 28.32 -3.21 -4.43
N GLY A 195 27.98 -2.54 -3.34
CA GLY A 195 28.03 -1.08 -3.22
C GLY A 195 29.45 -0.52 -3.18
N GLN A 196 30.05 -0.30 -4.35
CA GLN A 196 31.17 0.65 -4.51
C GLN A 196 31.02 1.52 -5.76
N ARG A 197 30.69 2.79 -5.51
CA ARG A 197 31.25 3.93 -6.25
C ARG A 197 31.85 4.90 -5.25
N SER A 198 33.07 4.60 -4.82
CA SER A 198 34.00 5.61 -4.32
C SER A 198 34.65 6.28 -5.53
N GLY A 199 34.70 7.61 -5.54
CA GLY A 199 35.13 8.43 -6.68
C GLY A 199 34.31 9.71 -6.75
#